data_AF-Q9X970-F1
#
_entry.id   AF-Q9X970-F1
#
_cell.length_a   1.000
_cell.length_b   1.000
_cell.length_c   1.000
_cell.angle_alpha   90.00
_cell.angle_beta   90.00
_cell.angle_gamma   90.00
#
_symmetry.space_group_name_H-M   'P 1'
#
loop_
_entity.id
_entity.type
_entity.pdbx_description
1 polymer ?
#
loop_
_entity_poly.entity_id
_entity_poly.type
_entity_poly.pdbx_seq_one_letter_code
_entity_poly.pdbx_strand_id
1 'polypeptide(L)' 'MIKILLVEDNLGLSNSVFDFLDDFADVMQVFDGEEGLYEAESGVYD' A
#
# COMPACT_ATOMS: atom_id res chain seq x y z
N MET A 1 2.46 14.16 5.13
CA MET A 1 3.21 12.90 4.99
C MET A 1 2.55 12.18 3.83
N ILE A 2 3.32 11.70 2.86
CA ILE A 2 2.78 11.06 1.66
C ILE A 2 2.04 9.80 2.10
N LYS A 3 0.82 9.59 1.61
CA LYS A 3 0.03 8.38 1.87
C LYS A 3 0.06 7.46 0.66
N ILE A 4 0.51 6.22 0.84
CA ILE A 4 0.64 5.24 -0.25
C ILE A 4 -0.26 4.05 0.04
N LEU A 5 -1.03 3.64 -0.97
CA LEU A 5 -1.69 2.35 -1.01
C LEU A 5 -0.80 1.36 -1.78
N LEU A 6 -0.27 0.36 -1.09
CA LEU A 6 0.55 -0.71 -1.66
C LEU A 6 -0.32 -1.96 -1.85
N VAL A 7 -0.68 -2.23 -3.12
CA VAL A 7 -1.44 -3.43 -3.52
C VAL A 7 -0.47 -4.45 -4.12
N GLU A 8 -0.20 -5.55 -3.41
CA GLU A 8 0.72 -6.60 -3.85
C GLU A 8 0.40 -7.92 -3.14
N ASP A 9 0.06 -8.97 -3.88
CA ASP A 9 -0.38 -10.26 -3.34
C ASP A 9 0.79 -11.15 -2.87
N ASN A 10 1.99 -10.95 -3.42
CA ASN A 10 3.18 -11.62 -2.93
C ASN A 10 3.70 -10.97 -1.65
N LEU A 11 3.49 -11.63 -0.50
CA LEU A 11 3.91 -11.14 0.82
C LEU A 11 5.41 -10.78 0.90
N GLY A 12 6.28 -11.53 0.22
CA GLY A 12 7.72 -11.27 0.24
C GLY A 12 8.07 -9.99 -0.50
N LEU A 13 7.45 -9.76 -1.67
CA LEU A 13 7.62 -8.54 -2.44
C LEU A 13 6.98 -7.34 -1.72
N SER A 14 5.76 -7.51 -1.21
CA SER A 14 5.04 -6.46 -0.48
C SER A 14 5.84 -5.96 0.72
N ASN A 15 6.40 -6.87 1.53
CA ASN A 15 7.25 -6.49 2.65
C ASN A 15 8.55 -5.80 2.20
N SER A 16 9.19 -6.28 1.13
CA SER A 16 10.40 -5.64 0.62
C SER A 16 10.16 -4.23 0.09
N VAL A 17 8.97 -3.95 -0.46
CA VAL A 17 8.59 -2.60 -0.91
C VAL A 17 8.19 -1.73 0.29
N PHE A 18 7.45 -2.28 1.25
CA PHE A 18 7.09 -1.59 2.48
C PHE A 18 8.34 -1.10 3.24
N ASP A 19 9.32 -1.98 3.47
CA ASP A 19 10.59 -1.66 4.14
C ASP A 19 11.38 -0.53 3.46
N PHE A 20 11.12 -0.26 2.18
CA PHE A 20 11.72 0.85 1.46
C PHE A 20 10.92 2.15 1.60
N LEU A 21 9.59 2.06 1.74
CA LEU A 21 8.67 3.20 1.74
C LEU A 21 8.38 3.75 3.14
N ASP A 22 8.41 2.92 4.18
CA ASP A 22 8.02 3.27 5.55
C ASP A 22 8.91 4.37 6.18
N ASP A 23 10.14 4.51 5.68
CA ASP A 23 11.08 5.59 6.02
C ASP A 23 10.53 7.00 5.72
N PHE A 24 9.62 7.15 4.74
CA PHE A 24 9.16 8.47 4.29
C PHE A 24 7.66 8.60 3.95
N ALA A 25 6.90 7.50 4.00
CA ALA A 25 5.47 7.49 3.70
C ALA A 25 4.64 6.74 4.75
N ASP A 26 3.36 7.11 4.85
CA ASP A 26 2.33 6.34 5.57
C ASP A 26 1.76 5.32 4.58
N VAL A 27 2.10 4.03 4.78
CA VAL A 27 1.84 2.96 3.80
C VAL A 27 0.74 2.03 4.33
N MET A 28 -0.35 1.90 3.58
CA MET A 28 -1.35 0.85 3.76
C MET A 28 -1.03 -0.31 2.81
N GLN A 29 -0.73 -1.49 3.36
CA GLN A 29 -0.55 -2.71 2.58
C GLN A 29 -1.86 -3.46 2.46
N VAL A 30 -2.23 -3.82 1.24
CA VAL A 30 -3.34 -4.73 0.94
C VAL A 30 -2.86 -5.80 -0.03
N PHE A 31 -3.41 -7.00 0.10
CA PHE A 31 -2.91 -8.18 -0.60
C PHE A 31 -3.94 -8.74 -1.60
N ASP A 32 -5.12 -8.12 -1.65
CA ASP A 32 -6.22 -8.49 -2.52
C ASP A 32 -6.64 -7.30 -3.39
N GLY A 33 -7.01 -7.60 -4.64
CA GLY A 33 -7.40 -6.57 -5.61
C GLY A 33 -8.74 -5.90 -5.31
N GLU A 34 -9.68 -6.61 -4.68
CA GLU A 34 -10.97 -6.01 -4.28
C GLU A 34 -10.78 -5.05 -3.11
N GLU A 35 -9.95 -5.44 -2.14
CA GLU A 35 -9.56 -4.55 -1.04
C GLU A 35 -8.79 -3.32 -1.55
N GLY A 36 -7.85 -3.51 -2.49
CA GLY A 36 -7.12 -2.41 -3.11
C GLY A 36 -8.02 -1.43 -3.86
N LEU A 37 -9.03 -1.92 -4.59
CA LEU A 37 -10.00 -1.05 -5.25
C LEU A 37 -10.83 -0.27 -4.23
N TYR A 38 -11.32 -0.94 -3.18
CA TYR A 38 -12.09 -0.30 -2.11
C TYR A 38 -11.30 0.82 -1.43
N GLU A 39 -10.03 0.57 -1.09
CA GLU A 39 -9.15 1.57 -0.48
C GLU A 39 -8.88 2.73 -1.45
N ALA A 40 -8.61 2.47 -2.72
CA ALA A 40 -8.34 3.50 -3.71
C ALA A 40 -9.52 4.47 -3.90
N GLU A 41 -10.76 3.98 -3.80
CA GLU A 41 -11.98 4.79 -3.91
C GLU A 41 -12.17 5.78 -2.74
N SER A 42 -11.45 5.60 -1.62
CA SER A 42 -11.48 6.55 -0.49
C SER A 42 -10.90 7.93 -0.83
N GLY A 43 -10.02 8.01 -1.84
CA GLY A 43 -9.38 9.25 -2.27
C GLY A 43 -8.44 9.89 -1.24
N VAL A 44 -7.95 9.12 -0.25
CA VAL A 44 -7.05 9.62 0.81
C VAL A 44 -5.55 9.39 0.53
N TYR A 45 -5.23 8.64 -0.52
CA TYR A 45 -3.87 8.30 -0.95
C TYR A 45 -3.37 9.30 -2.01
N ASP A 46 -2.05 9.55 -2.03
CA ASP A 46 -1.37 10.46 -2.96
C ASP A 46 -0.96 9.79 -4.28
#